data_AF-A0A3E2XLW8-F1
#
_entry.id   AF-A0A3E2XLW8-F1
#
_cell.length_a   1.000
_cell.length_b   1.000
_cell.length_c   1.000
_cell.angle_alpha   90.00
_cell.angle_beta   90.00
_cell.angle_gamma   90.00
#
_symmetry.space_group_name_H-M   'P 1'
#
loop_
_entity.id
_entity.type
_entity.pdbx_description
1 polymer ?
#
loop_
_entity_poly.entity_id
_entity_poly.type
_entity_poly.pdbx_seq_one_letter_code
_entity_poly.pdbx_strand_id
1 'polypeptide(L)'
;MGMSDKLRCEIVQDLLPSYVDGLTSDETNEAVKDHLADCVSCRDMYERMKADETSAEENSEVMEKEKKEINFLKKIKQKHRLNLMLVVVILTVFFAAVYYHQTYQKGEEMSADEIDYSLQWNSNDSQLNILGNFKNANRGYTRLVGEEDEDGITHLKIYSSPVGSRHPNQFVAGYSKVNAADQVWLGDRIIWDQGENISKMTSDLYQAKTPYAGDAVAVKTLADTVGVGNHFGAYHISLETSEEPYDCQFIIQYPMKGEKKEKALEQMKKDACVMLALVDNLGSVSWGYMMTAEDNNGVETLQMTAEEASAYVGKNIKTCGESPKALQEMLTQLDFITDDGFYVISGTERDENYNFKVVIYHSQQVDMDGLDCGFGFESRVGTVCSSVMYWEKGDHPEQTVITVSPDRFNRTLTDEEVSKLTLSVSVRDISGEWHEVCEALPLHTKYGDLLKYTLEGNSEDGYSLKEN
;
A
#
# COMPACT_ATOMS: atom_id res chain seq x y z
N MET A 1 36.94 -17.39 113.92
CA MET A 1 37.70 -16.20 113.46
C MET A 1 37.39 -16.08 111.98
N GLY A 2 36.34 -15.36 111.56
CA GLY A 2 36.31 -13.89 111.40
C GLY A 2 37.08 -13.53 110.14
N MET A 3 36.46 -13.18 109.01
CA MET A 3 35.78 -11.91 108.74
C MET A 3 34.79 -12.07 107.58
N SER A 4 33.54 -11.67 107.78
CA SER A 4 32.67 -11.25 106.67
C SER A 4 33.13 -9.85 106.24
N ASP A 5 34.03 -9.77 105.27
CA ASP A 5 34.33 -8.50 104.61
C ASP A 5 33.12 -8.12 103.77
N LYS A 6 32.21 -7.36 104.36
CA LYS A 6 31.06 -6.81 103.62
C LYS A 6 31.62 -5.89 102.55
N LEU A 7 31.35 -6.22 101.28
CA LEU A 7 31.70 -5.37 100.15
C LEU A 7 31.12 -3.97 100.36
N ARG A 8 31.91 -2.96 100.03
CA ARG A 8 31.49 -1.56 100.09
C ARG A 8 30.51 -1.28 98.94
N CYS A 9 29.53 -0.40 99.18
CA CYS A 9 28.47 -0.11 98.23
C CYS A 9 29.02 0.34 96.87
N GLU A 10 30.10 1.11 96.86
CA GLU A 10 30.73 1.62 95.63
C GLU A 10 31.23 0.46 94.74
N ILE A 11 31.79 -0.59 95.35
CA ILE A 11 32.26 -1.78 94.64
C ILE A 11 31.08 -2.57 94.07
N VAL A 12 30.00 -2.69 94.84
CA VAL A 12 28.79 -3.39 94.37
C VAL A 12 28.11 -2.63 93.25
N GLN A 13 28.06 -1.30 93.32
CA GLN A 13 27.50 -0.45 92.26
C GLN A 13 28.27 -0.54 90.94
N ASP A 14 29.60 -0.62 90.99
CA ASP A 14 30.44 -0.80 89.80
C ASP A 14 30.29 -2.21 89.20
N LEU A 15 30.04 -3.22 90.03
CA LEU A 15 29.84 -4.61 89.60
C LEU A 15 28.41 -4.91 89.14
N LEU A 16 27.43 -4.07 89.49
CA LEU A 16 26.01 -4.32 89.21
C LEU A 16 25.67 -4.48 87.72
N PRO A 17 26.18 -3.66 86.78
CA PRO A 17 25.91 -3.87 85.36
C PRO A 17 26.40 -5.24 84.87
N SER A 18 27.65 -5.60 85.17
CA SER A 18 28.21 -6.91 84.81
C SER A 18 27.51 -8.08 85.51
N TYR A 19 26.96 -7.85 86.70
CA TYR A 19 26.16 -8.84 87.45
C TYR A 19 24.77 -9.04 86.83
N VAL A 20 24.12 -7.97 86.36
CA VAL A 20 22.85 -8.04 85.61
C VAL A 20 23.06 -8.78 84.29
N ASP A 21 24.15 -8.50 83.59
CA ASP A 21 24.54 -9.16 82.34
C ASP A 21 25.02 -10.63 82.53
N GLY A 22 25.15 -11.11 83.77
CA GLY A 22 25.60 -12.48 84.09
C GLY A 22 27.08 -12.75 83.81
N LEU A 23 27.92 -11.71 83.78
CA LEU A 23 29.35 -11.76 83.42
C LEU A 23 30.30 -11.78 84.63
N THR A 24 29.78 -11.97 85.84
CA THR A 24 30.54 -12.05 87.10
C THR A 24 30.79 -13.50 87.54
N SER A 25 31.90 -13.74 88.26
CA SER A 25 32.24 -15.07 88.80
C SER A 25 31.32 -15.48 89.94
N ASP A 26 31.20 -16.79 90.21
CA ASP A 26 30.34 -17.34 91.28
C ASP A 26 30.65 -16.76 92.67
N GLU A 27 31.94 -16.58 92.99
CA GLU A 27 32.37 -15.93 94.24
C GLU A 27 31.89 -14.47 94.33
N THR A 28 31.94 -13.75 93.21
CA THR A 28 31.45 -12.36 93.12
C THR A 28 29.93 -12.32 93.20
N ASN A 29 29.24 -13.31 92.63
CA ASN A 29 27.79 -13.43 92.65
C ASN A 29 27.25 -13.61 94.07
N GLU A 30 27.88 -14.47 94.89
CA GLU A 30 27.50 -14.65 96.29
C GLU A 30 27.73 -13.37 97.10
N ALA A 31 28.88 -12.71 96.92
CA ALA A 31 29.21 -11.50 97.65
C ALA A 31 28.29 -10.31 97.30
N VAL A 32 27.92 -10.14 96.03
CA VAL A 32 26.95 -9.13 95.58
C VAL A 32 25.55 -9.46 96.11
N LYS A 33 25.12 -10.72 96.04
CA LYS A 33 23.80 -11.17 96.54
C LYS A 33 23.64 -10.94 98.04
N ASP A 34 24.65 -11.26 98.83
CA ASP A 34 24.66 -11.01 100.28
C ASP A 34 24.59 -9.51 100.58
N HIS A 35 25.27 -8.66 99.80
CA HIS A 35 25.17 -7.21 99.95
C HIS A 35 23.78 -6.66 99.58
N LEU A 36 23.18 -7.16 98.49
CA LEU A 36 21.83 -6.76 98.07
C LEU A 36 20.75 -7.15 99.09
N ALA A 37 20.97 -8.20 99.88
CA ALA A 37 20.08 -8.60 100.98
C ALA A 37 20.05 -7.57 102.12
N ASP A 38 21.17 -6.87 102.36
CA ASP A 38 21.33 -5.94 103.48
C ASP A 38 21.28 -4.45 103.07
N CYS A 39 21.43 -4.11 101.78
CA CYS A 39 21.47 -2.72 101.30
C CYS A 39 20.34 -2.39 100.32
N VAL A 40 19.40 -1.54 100.77
CA VAL A 40 18.22 -1.10 99.98
C VAL A 40 18.62 -0.28 98.74
N SER A 41 19.62 0.60 98.87
CA SER A 41 20.07 1.47 97.77
C SER A 41 20.58 0.68 96.56
N CYS A 42 21.43 -0.33 96.82
CA CYS A 42 21.98 -1.19 95.77
C CYS A 42 20.90 -2.11 95.17
N ARG A 43 19.92 -2.55 95.97
CA ARG A 43 18.76 -3.32 95.50
C ARG A 43 17.87 -2.53 94.55
N ASP A 44 17.54 -1.29 94.89
CA ASP A 44 16.74 -0.43 94.02
C ASP A 44 17.43 -0.15 92.69
N MET A 45 18.76 -0.05 92.69
CA MET A 45 19.55 0.11 91.46
C MET A 45 19.54 -1.15 90.59
N TYR A 46 19.70 -2.33 91.19
CA TYR A 46 19.58 -3.62 90.51
C TYR A 46 18.20 -3.81 89.87
N GLU A 47 17.12 -3.54 90.61
CA GLU A 47 15.75 -3.69 90.11
C GLU A 47 15.43 -2.72 88.95
N ARG A 48 15.97 -1.50 88.98
CA ARG A 48 15.85 -0.54 87.86
C ARG A 48 16.54 -1.04 86.59
N MET A 49 17.76 -1.56 86.71
CA MET A 49 18.52 -2.09 85.57
C MET A 49 17.84 -3.31 84.95
N LYS A 50 17.28 -4.20 85.78
CA LYS A 50 16.56 -5.39 85.33
C LYS A 50 15.22 -5.08 84.64
N ALA A 51 14.54 -4.01 85.07
CA ALA A 51 13.29 -3.55 84.45
C ALA A 51 13.50 -2.94 83.06
N ASP A 52 14.65 -2.31 82.79
CA ASP A 52 14.97 -1.74 81.49
C ASP A 52 15.22 -2.83 80.43
N GLU A 53 15.87 -3.96 80.78
CA GLU A 53 16.10 -5.10 79.87
C GLU A 53 14.81 -5.79 79.41
N THR A 54 13.86 -6.01 80.33
CA THR A 54 12.59 -6.69 80.03
C THR A 54 11.71 -5.88 79.07
N SER A 55 11.80 -4.55 79.13
CA SER A 55 11.07 -3.65 78.23
C SER A 55 11.65 -3.60 76.80
N ALA A 56 12.94 -3.91 76.63
CA ALA A 56 13.60 -3.92 75.32
C ALA A 56 13.35 -5.23 74.54
N GLU A 57 13.19 -6.35 75.24
CA GLU A 57 12.91 -7.66 74.65
C GLU A 57 11.45 -7.77 74.15
N GLU A 58 10.45 -7.34 74.94
CA GLU A 58 9.05 -7.36 74.52
C GLU A 58 8.78 -6.44 73.31
N ASN A 59 9.40 -5.26 73.27
CA ASN A 59 9.29 -4.35 72.12
C ASN A 59 9.94 -4.91 70.85
N SER A 60 11.03 -5.67 70.99
CA SER A 60 11.71 -6.30 69.85
C SER A 60 10.88 -7.44 69.24
N GLU A 61 10.23 -8.27 70.05
CA GLU A 61 9.37 -9.35 69.56
C GLU A 61 8.08 -8.85 68.90
N VAL A 62 7.47 -7.79 69.43
CA VAL A 62 6.26 -7.17 68.85
C VAL A 62 6.60 -6.51 67.51
N MET A 63 7.70 -5.76 67.42
CA MET A 63 8.17 -5.17 66.16
C MET A 63 8.53 -6.22 65.11
N GLU A 64 9.09 -7.38 65.50
CA GLU A 64 9.45 -8.43 64.56
C GLU A 64 8.21 -9.14 63.97
N LYS A 65 7.16 -9.36 64.79
CA LYS A 65 5.87 -9.91 64.36
C LYS A 65 5.11 -8.96 63.44
N GLU A 66 5.01 -7.67 63.77
CA GLU A 66 4.39 -6.67 62.88
C GLU A 66 5.13 -6.55 61.54
N LYS A 67 6.48 -6.59 61.56
CA LYS A 67 7.29 -6.55 60.34
C LYS A 67 7.12 -7.81 59.48
N LYS A 68 6.92 -8.99 60.08
CA LYS A 68 6.61 -10.24 59.37
C LYS A 68 5.21 -10.22 58.75
N GLU A 69 4.18 -9.72 59.46
CA GLU A 69 2.82 -9.59 58.92
C GLU A 69 2.71 -8.54 57.80
N ILE A 70 3.34 -7.38 57.97
CA ILE A 70 3.40 -6.33 56.93
C ILE A 70 4.12 -6.86 55.67
N ASN A 71 5.19 -7.65 55.84
CA ASN A 71 5.87 -8.29 54.71
C ASN A 71 5.03 -9.38 54.04
N PHE A 72 4.25 -10.14 54.80
CA PHE A 72 3.34 -11.16 54.24
C PHE A 72 2.22 -10.51 53.41
N LEU A 73 1.61 -9.43 53.92
CA LEU A 73 0.58 -8.67 53.21
C LEU A 73 1.13 -7.95 51.97
N LYS A 74 2.35 -7.41 52.02
CA LYS A 74 3.03 -6.85 50.84
C LYS A 74 3.30 -7.92 49.78
N LYS A 75 3.76 -9.11 50.19
CA LYS A 75 4.06 -10.24 49.29
C LYS A 75 2.81 -10.77 48.56
N ILE A 76 1.68 -10.84 49.26
CA ILE A 76 0.39 -11.22 48.66
C ILE A 76 -0.12 -10.15 47.68
N LYS A 77 -0.12 -8.87 48.07
CA LYS A 77 -0.52 -7.77 47.17
C LYS A 77 0.37 -7.68 45.93
N GLN A 78 1.67 -7.96 46.06
CA GLN A 78 2.61 -7.98 44.94
C GLN A 78 2.35 -9.17 43.99
N LYS A 79 2.05 -10.36 44.52
CA LYS A 79 1.66 -11.54 43.72
C LYS A 79 0.34 -11.32 42.98
N HIS A 80 -0.65 -10.68 43.61
CA HIS A 80 -1.90 -10.32 42.93
C HIS A 80 -1.72 -9.26 41.84
N ARG A 81 -0.87 -8.24 42.07
CA ARG A 81 -0.51 -7.26 41.03
C ARG A 81 0.24 -7.90 39.86
N LEU A 82 1.15 -8.85 40.14
CA LEU A 82 1.88 -9.59 39.11
C LEU A 82 0.93 -10.46 38.28
N ASN A 83 0.02 -11.18 38.93
CA ASN A 83 -1.00 -11.98 38.24
C ASN A 83 -1.95 -11.11 37.42
N LEU A 84 -2.35 -9.93 37.92
CA LEU A 84 -3.16 -8.98 37.17
C LEU A 84 -2.42 -8.44 35.94
N MET A 85 -1.15 -8.08 36.08
CA MET A 85 -0.30 -7.66 34.95
C MET A 85 -0.16 -8.78 33.91
N LEU A 86 0.00 -10.03 34.36
CA LEU A 86 0.04 -11.19 33.46
C LEU A 86 -1.27 -11.33 32.68
N VAL A 87 -2.42 -11.22 33.35
CA VAL A 87 -3.73 -11.26 32.70
C VAL A 87 -3.89 -10.12 31.69
N VAL A 88 -3.48 -8.90 32.03
CA VAL A 88 -3.52 -7.76 31.10
C VAL A 88 -2.63 -8.02 29.89
N VAL A 89 -1.40 -8.51 30.09
CA VAL A 89 -0.48 -8.84 28.99
C VAL A 89 -1.08 -9.92 28.09
N ILE A 90 -1.63 -11.00 28.67
CA ILE A 90 -2.28 -12.08 27.92
C ILE A 90 -3.46 -11.54 27.11
N LEU A 91 -4.31 -10.70 27.71
CA LEU A 91 -5.43 -10.08 27.00
C LEU A 91 -4.95 -9.17 25.87
N THR A 92 -3.93 -8.33 26.10
CA THR A 92 -3.37 -7.48 25.04
C THR A 92 -2.78 -8.29 23.89
N VAL A 93 -2.07 -9.39 24.19
CA VAL A 93 -1.51 -10.29 23.17
C VAL A 93 -2.63 -11.01 22.43
N PHE A 94 -3.69 -11.44 23.13
CA PHE A 94 -4.86 -12.06 22.52
C PHE A 94 -5.59 -11.09 21.58
N PHE A 95 -5.88 -9.86 22.02
CA PHE A 95 -6.51 -8.85 21.16
C PHE A 95 -5.62 -8.46 19.99
N ALA A 96 -4.30 -8.34 20.19
CA ALA A 96 -3.35 -8.10 19.11
C ALA A 96 -3.31 -9.26 18.11
N ALA A 97 -3.36 -10.52 18.57
CA ALA A 97 -3.41 -11.70 17.72
C ALA A 97 -4.72 -11.80 16.95
N VAL A 98 -5.87 -11.49 17.58
CA VAL A 98 -7.18 -11.44 16.91
C VAL A 98 -7.20 -10.32 15.86
N TYR A 99 -6.71 -9.13 16.21
CA TYR A 99 -6.58 -8.01 15.28
C TYR A 99 -5.69 -8.37 14.10
N TYR A 100 -4.53 -8.98 14.37
CA TYR A 100 -3.61 -9.46 13.35
C TYR A 100 -4.27 -10.52 12.45
N HIS A 101 -4.99 -11.48 13.03
CA HIS A 101 -5.70 -12.50 12.27
C HIS A 101 -6.81 -11.91 11.39
N GLN A 102 -7.61 -10.99 11.92
CA GLN A 102 -8.69 -10.35 11.14
C GLN A 102 -8.16 -9.49 10.00
N THR A 103 -7.10 -8.71 10.23
CA THR A 103 -6.58 -7.78 9.21
C THR A 103 -5.70 -8.48 8.18
N TYR A 104 -4.84 -9.42 8.60
CA TYR A 104 -3.87 -10.04 7.69
C TYR A 104 -4.34 -11.35 7.05
N GLN A 105 -5.19 -12.16 7.70
CA GLN A 105 -5.64 -13.43 7.10
C GLN A 105 -6.89 -13.30 6.24
N LYS A 106 -7.88 -12.49 6.65
CA LYS A 106 -9.06 -12.25 5.80
C LYS A 106 -8.71 -11.31 4.65
N GLY A 107 -7.97 -10.25 4.94
CA GLY A 107 -7.67 -9.18 3.98
C GLY A 107 -8.93 -8.44 3.52
N GLU A 108 -8.72 -7.38 2.75
CA GLU A 108 -9.77 -6.62 2.08
C GLU A 108 -9.68 -6.88 0.58
N GLU A 109 -10.81 -7.15 -0.06
CA GLU A 109 -10.89 -7.31 -1.51
C GLU A 109 -10.66 -5.96 -2.19
N MET A 110 -9.85 -5.96 -3.23
CA MET A 110 -9.42 -4.76 -3.92
C MET A 110 -10.15 -4.62 -5.25
N SER A 111 -10.68 -3.43 -5.52
CA SER A 111 -11.17 -3.10 -6.88
C SER A 111 -9.99 -3.01 -7.84
N ALA A 112 -10.21 -3.36 -9.11
CA ALA A 112 -9.20 -3.18 -10.16
C ALA A 112 -8.74 -1.71 -10.29
N ASP A 113 -9.58 -0.73 -9.94
CA ASP A 113 -9.20 0.69 -9.97
C ASP A 113 -8.21 1.11 -8.88
N GLU A 114 -8.05 0.31 -7.84
CA GLU A 114 -7.07 0.56 -6.77
C GLU A 114 -5.70 -0.07 -7.04
N ILE A 115 -5.55 -0.74 -8.19
CA ILE A 115 -4.37 -1.49 -8.59
C ILE A 115 -3.86 -0.94 -9.92
N ASP A 116 -2.59 -0.56 -9.98
CA ASP A 116 -1.87 -0.41 -11.24
C ASP A 116 -1.29 -1.77 -11.61
N TYR A 117 -1.71 -2.35 -12.73
CA TYR A 117 -1.27 -3.69 -13.13
C TYR A 117 -0.95 -3.81 -14.62
N SER A 118 -0.12 -4.79 -14.92
CA SER A 118 0.09 -5.32 -16.26
C SER A 118 -0.11 -6.83 -16.26
N LEU A 119 -0.49 -7.36 -17.43
CA LEU A 119 -0.76 -8.77 -17.60
C LEU A 119 0.30 -9.40 -18.50
N GLN A 120 0.74 -10.59 -18.11
CA GLN A 120 1.62 -11.43 -18.90
C GLN A 120 0.99 -12.81 -19.04
N TRP A 121 0.69 -13.18 -20.28
CA TRP A 121 0.18 -14.51 -20.60
C TRP A 121 1.34 -15.45 -20.95
N ASN A 122 1.45 -16.56 -20.23
CA ASN A 122 2.37 -17.64 -20.55
C ASN A 122 1.58 -18.82 -21.14
N SER A 123 1.70 -19.00 -22.45
CA SER A 123 1.00 -20.06 -23.19
C SER A 123 1.50 -21.47 -22.87
N ASN A 124 2.75 -21.63 -22.44
CA ASN A 124 3.32 -22.94 -22.12
C ASN A 124 2.73 -23.50 -20.81
N ASP A 125 2.55 -22.63 -19.82
CA ASP A 125 2.08 -22.99 -18.49
C ASP A 125 0.58 -22.70 -18.27
N SER A 126 -0.12 -22.23 -19.32
CA SER A 126 -1.52 -21.81 -19.27
C SER A 126 -1.80 -20.87 -18.09
N GLN A 127 -0.89 -19.91 -17.87
CA GLN A 127 -0.88 -19.06 -16.69
C GLN A 127 -0.97 -17.59 -17.08
N LEU A 128 -1.94 -16.89 -16.49
CA LEU A 128 -2.04 -15.45 -16.55
C LEU A 128 -1.37 -14.84 -15.32
N ASN A 129 -0.31 -14.07 -15.52
CA ASN A 129 0.41 -13.36 -14.47
C ASN A 129 -0.05 -11.91 -14.40
N ILE A 130 -0.44 -11.48 -13.22
CA ILE A 130 -0.78 -10.09 -12.88
C ILE A 130 0.39 -9.50 -12.12
N LEU A 131 1.10 -8.57 -12.76
CA LEU A 131 2.15 -7.78 -12.12
C LEU A 131 1.49 -6.49 -11.66
N GLY A 132 1.40 -6.29 -10.35
CA GLY A 132 0.58 -5.23 -9.78
C GLY A 132 1.25 -4.43 -8.69
N ASN A 133 0.73 -3.22 -8.49
CA ASN A 133 1.07 -2.31 -7.40
C ASN A 133 -0.24 -1.66 -6.91
N PHE A 134 -0.47 -1.62 -5.59
CA PHE A 134 -1.62 -0.88 -5.07
C PHE A 134 -1.30 0.62 -5.03
N LYS A 135 -2.19 1.44 -5.62
CA LYS A 135 -2.09 2.90 -5.61
C LYS A 135 -1.92 3.48 -4.19
N ASN A 136 -2.52 2.83 -3.20
CA ASN A 136 -2.28 3.15 -1.80
C ASN A 136 -1.05 2.39 -1.27
N ALA A 137 0.05 3.13 -1.05
CA ALA A 137 1.31 2.60 -0.54
C ALA A 137 1.20 1.86 0.81
N ASN A 138 0.14 2.11 1.59
CA ASN A 138 -0.10 1.41 2.86
C ASN A 138 -0.76 0.03 2.69
N ARG A 139 -1.09 -0.38 1.46
CA ARG A 139 -1.65 -1.71 1.16
C ARG A 139 -0.56 -2.65 0.65
N GLY A 140 -0.65 -3.89 1.10
CA GLY A 140 0.25 -4.99 0.78
C GLY A 140 -0.51 -6.22 0.29
N TYR A 141 0.04 -6.89 -0.71
CA TYR A 141 -0.58 -8.05 -1.35
C TYR A 141 -0.62 -9.25 -0.41
N THR A 142 -1.76 -9.93 -0.37
CA THR A 142 -1.94 -11.14 0.44
C THR A 142 -2.13 -12.38 -0.42
N ARG A 143 -3.07 -12.35 -1.36
CA ARG A 143 -3.42 -13.49 -2.21
C ARG A 143 -4.26 -13.07 -3.41
N LEU A 144 -4.27 -13.96 -4.39
CA LEU A 144 -5.18 -14.00 -5.52
C LEU A 144 -6.11 -15.21 -5.36
N VAL A 145 -7.41 -14.99 -5.57
CA VAL A 145 -8.43 -16.05 -5.58
C VAL A 145 -9.15 -15.99 -6.92
N GLY A 146 -9.35 -17.15 -7.56
CA GLY A 146 -10.15 -17.27 -8.77
C GLY A 146 -11.39 -18.11 -8.53
N GLU A 147 -12.54 -17.63 -9.00
CA GLU A 147 -13.84 -18.29 -8.93
C GLU A 147 -14.43 -18.33 -10.34
N GLU A 148 -15.07 -19.42 -10.73
CA GLU A 148 -15.81 -19.51 -12.00
C GLU A 148 -17.31 -19.29 -11.70
N ASP A 149 -17.97 -18.49 -12.54
CA ASP A 149 -19.43 -18.30 -12.45
C ASP A 149 -20.21 -19.39 -13.21
N GLU A 150 -21.54 -19.25 -13.27
CA GLU A 150 -22.43 -20.21 -13.92
C GLU A 150 -22.18 -20.33 -15.43
N ASP A 151 -21.63 -19.27 -16.05
CA ASP A 151 -21.31 -19.20 -17.47
C ASP A 151 -19.86 -19.67 -17.78
N GLY A 152 -19.10 -20.06 -16.74
CA GLY A 152 -17.72 -20.52 -16.84
C GLY A 152 -16.70 -19.39 -16.98
N ILE A 153 -17.09 -18.14 -16.69
CA ILE A 153 -16.20 -16.98 -16.73
C ILE A 153 -15.39 -16.94 -15.43
N THR A 154 -14.08 -16.69 -15.55
CA THR A 154 -13.18 -16.62 -14.39
C THR A 154 -13.20 -15.22 -13.78
N HIS A 155 -13.56 -15.14 -12.51
CA HIS A 155 -13.51 -13.95 -11.67
C HIS A 155 -12.34 -14.02 -10.69
N LEU A 156 -11.34 -13.16 -10.90
CA LEU A 156 -10.18 -13.01 -10.04
C LEU A 156 -10.43 -11.93 -8.99
N LYS A 157 -9.98 -12.21 -7.78
CA LYS A 157 -10.08 -11.33 -6.61
C LYS A 157 -8.71 -11.20 -5.96
N ILE A 158 -8.21 -9.97 -5.88
CA ILE A 158 -6.95 -9.66 -5.18
C ILE A 158 -7.29 -9.12 -3.81
N TYR A 159 -6.63 -9.66 -2.79
CA TYR A 159 -6.81 -9.22 -1.40
C TYR A 159 -5.58 -8.48 -0.88
N SER A 160 -5.81 -7.40 -0.14
CA SER A 160 -4.77 -6.63 0.53
C SER A 160 -4.88 -6.68 2.06
N SER A 161 -3.77 -6.39 2.72
CA SER A 161 -3.68 -6.08 4.15
C SER A 161 -2.71 -4.89 4.33
N PRO A 162 -2.54 -4.32 5.54
CA PRO A 162 -1.55 -3.26 5.72
C PRO A 162 -0.15 -3.72 5.28
N VAL A 163 0.56 -2.83 4.58
CA VAL A 163 1.89 -3.10 4.03
C VAL A 163 2.87 -3.56 5.10
N GLY A 164 3.72 -4.52 4.76
CA GLY A 164 4.77 -5.01 5.64
C GLY A 164 5.67 -6.01 4.92
N SER A 165 6.70 -6.51 5.60
CA SER A 165 7.71 -7.37 4.96
C SER A 165 7.16 -8.66 4.33
N ARG A 166 6.01 -9.17 4.80
CA ARG A 166 5.33 -10.34 4.22
C ARG A 166 4.29 -9.99 3.15
N HIS A 167 3.84 -8.75 3.12
CA HIS A 167 2.79 -8.24 2.26
C HIS A 167 3.32 -6.98 1.59
N PRO A 168 4.23 -7.14 0.60
CA PRO A 168 4.74 -6.01 -0.16
C PRO A 168 3.61 -5.36 -0.96
N ASN A 169 3.74 -4.06 -1.21
CA ASN A 169 2.78 -3.32 -2.00
C ASN A 169 2.81 -3.72 -3.49
N GLN A 170 4.01 -3.93 -4.04
CA GLN A 170 4.21 -4.51 -5.36
C GLN A 170 4.15 -6.04 -5.29
N PHE A 171 3.53 -6.68 -6.29
CA PHE A 171 3.35 -8.13 -6.32
C PHE A 171 3.35 -8.69 -7.75
N VAL A 172 3.57 -10.01 -7.82
CA VAL A 172 3.32 -10.82 -9.01
C VAL A 172 2.42 -11.97 -8.60
N ALA A 173 1.27 -12.11 -9.25
CA ALA A 173 0.27 -13.12 -8.94
C ALA A 173 -0.11 -13.89 -10.21
N GLY A 174 0.19 -15.19 -10.23
CA GLY A 174 -0.14 -16.06 -11.35
C GLY A 174 -1.38 -16.91 -11.12
N TYR A 175 -2.22 -17.06 -12.15
CA TYR A 175 -3.39 -17.93 -12.14
C TYR A 175 -3.33 -18.92 -13.31
N SER A 176 -3.22 -20.22 -13.00
CA SER A 176 -2.90 -21.29 -13.98
C SER A 176 -4.12 -22.04 -14.53
N LYS A 177 -5.33 -21.49 -14.36
CA LYS A 177 -6.58 -22.07 -14.87
C LYS A 177 -7.25 -21.14 -15.89
N VAL A 178 -6.44 -20.57 -16.77
CA VAL A 178 -6.94 -19.74 -17.88
C VAL A 178 -6.51 -20.43 -19.16
N ASN A 179 -7.42 -20.62 -20.10
CA ASN A 179 -7.12 -21.04 -21.46
C ASN A 179 -7.17 -19.81 -22.37
N ALA A 180 -6.46 -19.87 -23.50
CA ALA A 180 -6.38 -18.76 -24.46
C ALA A 180 -7.72 -18.26 -25.05
N ALA A 181 -8.83 -18.99 -24.88
CA ALA A 181 -10.16 -18.60 -25.35
C ALA A 181 -11.06 -18.03 -24.26
N ASP A 182 -10.62 -18.03 -23.00
CA ASP A 182 -11.47 -17.68 -21.88
C ASP A 182 -11.68 -16.15 -21.79
N GLN A 183 -12.53 -15.75 -20.86
CA GLN A 183 -12.66 -14.38 -20.41
C GLN A 183 -12.32 -14.33 -18.92
N VAL A 184 -11.53 -13.32 -18.51
CA VAL A 184 -11.06 -13.18 -17.13
C VAL A 184 -11.37 -11.77 -16.62
N TRP A 185 -12.00 -11.74 -15.46
CA TRP A 185 -12.37 -10.54 -14.72
C TRP A 185 -11.44 -10.36 -13.52
N LEU A 186 -11.15 -9.12 -13.16
CA LEU A 186 -10.53 -8.74 -11.89
C LEU A 186 -11.49 -7.81 -11.16
N GLY A 187 -12.15 -8.34 -10.12
CA GLY A 187 -13.28 -7.65 -9.50
C GLY A 187 -14.40 -7.41 -10.52
N ASP A 188 -14.67 -6.15 -10.83
CA ASP A 188 -15.68 -5.67 -11.76
C ASP A 188 -15.13 -5.32 -13.16
N ARG A 189 -13.84 -5.57 -13.41
CA ARG A 189 -13.18 -5.25 -14.68
C ARG A 189 -12.87 -6.48 -15.50
N ILE A 190 -13.27 -6.48 -16.76
CA ILE A 190 -12.76 -7.42 -17.76
C ILE A 190 -11.31 -7.03 -18.04
N ILE A 191 -10.36 -7.90 -17.68
CA ILE A 191 -8.94 -7.61 -17.83
C ILE A 191 -8.31 -8.40 -18.98
N TRP A 192 -8.96 -9.47 -19.43
CA TRP A 192 -8.43 -10.35 -20.47
C TRP A 192 -9.57 -11.11 -21.17
N ASP A 193 -9.48 -11.24 -22.49
CA ASP A 193 -10.47 -11.93 -23.34
C ASP A 193 -9.77 -12.52 -24.56
N GLN A 194 -9.90 -13.82 -24.79
CA GLN A 194 -9.45 -14.50 -26.01
C GLN A 194 -7.99 -14.22 -26.44
N GLY A 195 -7.07 -14.26 -25.47
CA GLY A 195 -5.63 -14.07 -25.72
C GLY A 195 -5.17 -12.62 -25.64
N GLU A 196 -6.07 -11.67 -25.41
CA GLU A 196 -5.78 -10.24 -25.42
C GLU A 196 -6.07 -9.61 -24.07
N ASN A 197 -5.20 -8.71 -23.64
CA ASN A 197 -5.44 -7.88 -22.46
C ASN A 197 -6.56 -6.88 -22.81
N ILE A 198 -7.51 -6.64 -21.91
CA ILE A 198 -8.65 -5.74 -22.14
C ILE A 198 -8.49 -4.46 -21.33
N SER A 199 -8.72 -3.32 -21.98
CA SER A 199 -8.50 -2.01 -21.39
C SER A 199 -9.69 -1.65 -20.49
N LYS A 200 -9.48 -0.68 -19.59
CA LYS A 200 -10.58 -0.14 -18.78
C LYS A 200 -11.72 0.38 -19.68
N MET A 201 -11.39 1.16 -20.72
CA MET A 201 -12.38 1.74 -21.64
C MET A 201 -13.20 0.64 -22.34
N THR A 202 -12.54 -0.38 -22.88
CA THR A 202 -13.21 -1.53 -23.50
C THR A 202 -14.11 -2.24 -22.50
N SER A 203 -13.62 -2.51 -21.28
CA SER A 203 -14.40 -3.20 -20.26
C SER A 203 -15.64 -2.41 -19.85
N ASP A 204 -15.50 -1.10 -19.61
CA ASP A 204 -16.60 -0.25 -19.19
C ASP A 204 -17.66 -0.13 -20.31
N LEU A 205 -17.23 0.05 -21.56
CA LEU A 205 -18.11 0.14 -22.73
C LEU A 205 -18.85 -1.18 -22.99
N TYR A 206 -18.14 -2.30 -22.93
CA TYR A 206 -18.74 -3.62 -23.16
C TYR A 206 -19.79 -3.94 -22.09
N GLN A 207 -19.53 -3.58 -20.83
CA GLN A 207 -20.49 -3.73 -19.74
C GLN A 207 -21.69 -2.78 -19.86
N ALA A 208 -21.54 -1.63 -20.52
CA ALA A 208 -22.61 -0.68 -20.81
C ALA A 208 -23.44 -1.03 -22.08
N LYS A 209 -23.11 -2.13 -22.76
CA LYS A 209 -23.84 -2.61 -23.94
C LYS A 209 -25.33 -2.80 -23.63
N THR A 210 -26.20 -2.45 -24.59
CA THR A 210 -27.65 -2.60 -24.43
C THR A 210 -28.32 -3.21 -25.67
N PRO A 211 -29.28 -4.14 -25.49
CA PRO A 211 -29.97 -4.76 -26.62
C PRO A 211 -30.99 -3.85 -27.29
N TYR A 212 -31.40 -2.75 -26.64
CA TYR A 212 -32.55 -1.95 -27.09
C TYR A 212 -32.30 -0.44 -27.02
N ALA A 213 -32.36 0.22 -28.18
CA ALA A 213 -32.18 1.66 -28.35
C ALA A 213 -33.22 2.52 -27.61
N GLY A 214 -34.38 1.99 -27.25
CA GLY A 214 -35.41 2.73 -26.50
C GLY A 214 -35.19 2.74 -24.99
N ASP A 215 -34.17 2.04 -24.48
CA ASP A 215 -33.75 2.19 -23.08
C ASP A 215 -32.92 3.47 -22.93
N ALA A 216 -33.61 4.57 -22.65
CA ALA A 216 -32.99 5.88 -22.53
C ALA A 216 -31.93 5.97 -21.43
N VAL A 217 -32.04 5.16 -20.37
CA VAL A 217 -31.05 5.14 -19.29
C VAL A 217 -29.79 4.43 -19.77
N ALA A 218 -29.94 3.24 -20.35
CA ALA A 218 -28.80 2.46 -20.84
C ALA A 218 -28.05 3.18 -21.97
N VAL A 219 -28.79 3.74 -22.95
CA VAL A 219 -28.17 4.49 -24.07
C VAL A 219 -27.44 5.74 -23.56
N LYS A 220 -28.00 6.43 -22.56
CA LYS A 220 -27.32 7.58 -21.95
C LYS A 220 -26.07 7.15 -21.19
N THR A 221 -26.14 6.08 -20.39
CA THR A 221 -24.97 5.54 -19.69
C THR A 221 -23.86 5.19 -20.68
N LEU A 222 -24.20 4.53 -21.78
CA LEU A 222 -23.24 4.22 -22.84
C LEU A 222 -22.63 5.49 -23.46
N ALA A 223 -23.44 6.50 -23.79
CA ALA A 223 -22.95 7.78 -24.32
C ALA A 223 -22.02 8.52 -23.35
N ASP A 224 -22.33 8.48 -22.06
CA ASP A 224 -21.48 9.03 -21.01
C ASP A 224 -20.16 8.25 -20.90
N THR A 225 -20.18 6.92 -21.01
CA THR A 225 -18.98 6.06 -21.04
C THR A 225 -18.12 6.29 -22.29
N VAL A 226 -18.73 6.50 -23.46
CA VAL A 226 -18.01 6.89 -24.70
C VAL A 226 -17.29 8.23 -24.53
N GLY A 227 -17.76 9.10 -23.63
CA GLY A 227 -17.16 10.40 -23.37
C GLY A 227 -17.76 11.53 -24.22
N VAL A 228 -18.96 11.37 -24.77
CA VAL A 228 -19.65 12.38 -25.61
C VAL A 228 -19.66 13.76 -24.94
N GLY A 229 -19.91 13.81 -23.62
CA GLY A 229 -19.87 15.04 -22.83
C GLY A 229 -18.47 15.67 -22.72
N ASN A 230 -17.42 14.87 -22.66
CA ASN A 230 -16.03 15.34 -22.63
C ASN A 230 -15.60 15.88 -24.00
N HIS A 231 -16.06 15.25 -25.09
CA HIS A 231 -15.73 15.65 -26.45
C HIS A 231 -16.44 16.94 -26.88
N PHE A 232 -17.73 17.09 -26.55
CA PHE A 232 -18.58 18.14 -27.14
C PHE A 232 -19.26 19.05 -26.11
N GLY A 233 -19.08 18.80 -24.81
CA GLY A 233 -19.76 19.52 -23.74
C GLY A 233 -21.22 19.09 -23.57
N ALA A 234 -22.04 19.99 -23.02
CA ALA A 234 -23.46 19.75 -22.78
C ALA A 234 -24.21 19.39 -24.08
N TYR A 235 -24.98 18.30 -23.99
CA TYR A 235 -25.79 17.78 -25.09
C TYR A 235 -27.18 17.35 -24.60
N HIS A 236 -28.10 17.17 -25.55
CA HIS A 236 -29.36 16.45 -25.36
C HIS A 236 -29.37 15.18 -26.18
N ILE A 237 -30.08 14.17 -25.71
CA ILE A 237 -30.27 12.91 -26.43
C ILE A 237 -31.76 12.72 -26.72
N SER A 238 -32.09 12.38 -27.96
CA SER A 238 -33.44 12.00 -28.41
C SER A 238 -33.37 10.64 -29.08
N LEU A 239 -34.37 9.79 -28.84
CA LEU A 239 -34.39 8.41 -29.31
C LEU A 239 -35.62 8.20 -30.19
N GLU A 240 -35.39 8.08 -31.49
CA GLU A 240 -36.44 7.82 -32.47
C GLU A 240 -36.62 6.31 -32.60
N THR A 241 -37.53 5.78 -31.79
CA THR A 241 -37.78 4.32 -31.64
C THR A 241 -39.20 3.92 -32.06
N SER A 242 -39.87 4.78 -32.83
CA SER A 242 -41.24 4.57 -33.30
C SER A 242 -41.31 3.59 -34.48
N GLU A 243 -40.39 3.69 -35.44
CA GLU A 243 -40.26 2.81 -36.61
C GLU A 243 -38.79 2.53 -36.90
N GLU A 244 -38.47 1.32 -37.38
CA GLU A 244 -37.10 0.96 -37.77
C GLU A 244 -36.73 1.57 -39.14
N PRO A 245 -35.46 1.97 -39.35
CA PRO A 245 -34.32 1.86 -38.43
C PRO A 245 -34.37 2.89 -37.28
N TYR A 246 -34.05 2.44 -36.07
CA TYR A 246 -34.00 3.33 -34.90
C TYR A 246 -32.80 4.29 -34.97
N ASP A 247 -33.03 5.54 -34.57
CA ASP A 247 -32.02 6.59 -34.53
C ASP A 247 -31.79 7.14 -33.12
N CYS A 248 -30.52 7.36 -32.79
CA CYS A 248 -30.10 8.05 -31.59
C CYS A 248 -29.56 9.42 -31.98
N GLN A 249 -30.31 10.47 -31.63
CA GLN A 249 -29.96 11.84 -31.98
C GLN A 249 -29.32 12.58 -30.81
N PHE A 250 -28.06 13.00 -30.99
CA PHE A 250 -27.34 13.90 -30.10
C PHE A 250 -27.51 15.36 -30.56
N ILE A 251 -27.89 16.24 -29.65
CA ILE A 251 -28.07 17.67 -29.91
C ILE A 251 -27.03 18.44 -29.08
N ILE A 252 -25.97 18.91 -29.75
CA ILE A 252 -24.86 19.63 -29.12
C ILE A 252 -25.24 21.08 -28.89
N GLN A 253 -25.06 21.57 -27.65
CA GLN A 253 -25.48 22.92 -27.28
C GLN A 253 -24.46 24.01 -27.64
N TYR A 254 -23.20 23.65 -27.84
CA TYR A 254 -22.13 24.61 -28.11
C TYR A 254 -21.85 24.77 -29.61
N PRO A 255 -21.69 26.01 -30.10
CA PRO A 255 -21.43 26.25 -31.52
C PRO A 255 -19.99 25.89 -31.91
N MET A 256 -19.80 25.33 -33.10
CA MET A 256 -18.50 24.88 -33.63
C MET A 256 -17.95 25.83 -34.70
N LYS A 257 -16.62 25.97 -34.80
CA LYS A 257 -15.95 26.85 -35.79
C LYS A 257 -14.57 26.34 -36.22
N GLY A 258 -14.23 26.55 -37.50
CA GLY A 258 -12.87 26.39 -38.04
C GLY A 258 -12.30 24.96 -37.92
N GLU A 259 -10.99 24.83 -37.73
CA GLU A 259 -10.29 23.53 -37.60
C GLU A 259 -10.85 22.64 -36.48
N LYS A 260 -11.44 23.23 -35.44
CA LYS A 260 -12.11 22.49 -34.37
C LYS A 260 -13.37 21.76 -34.85
N LYS A 261 -14.03 22.25 -35.90
CA LYS A 261 -15.19 21.59 -36.53
C LYS A 261 -14.78 20.28 -37.18
N GLU A 262 -13.74 20.27 -38.01
CA GLU A 262 -13.31 19.04 -38.72
C GLU A 262 -12.91 17.94 -37.75
N LYS A 263 -12.13 18.27 -36.71
CA LYS A 263 -11.77 17.33 -35.63
C LYS A 263 -13.00 16.83 -34.87
N ALA A 264 -13.96 17.71 -34.56
CA ALA A 264 -15.19 17.33 -33.89
C ALA A 264 -16.08 16.41 -34.76
N LEU A 265 -16.21 16.70 -36.05
CA LEU A 265 -16.98 15.86 -36.98
C LEU A 265 -16.37 14.47 -37.13
N GLU A 266 -15.04 14.38 -37.11
CA GLU A 266 -14.38 13.08 -37.14
C GLU A 266 -14.61 12.31 -35.84
N GLN A 267 -14.49 12.98 -34.68
CA GLN A 267 -14.83 12.38 -33.39
C GLN A 267 -16.30 11.92 -33.32
N MET A 268 -17.23 12.68 -33.89
CA MET A 268 -18.65 12.30 -33.96
C MET A 268 -18.87 10.99 -34.71
N LYS A 269 -18.12 10.75 -35.80
CA LYS A 269 -18.18 9.46 -36.52
C LYS A 269 -17.61 8.34 -35.66
N LYS A 270 -16.50 8.57 -34.98
CA LYS A 270 -15.88 7.59 -34.08
C LYS A 270 -16.83 7.21 -32.94
N ASP A 271 -17.40 8.18 -32.24
CA ASP A 271 -18.39 7.98 -31.17
C ASP A 271 -19.63 7.23 -31.68
N ALA A 272 -20.12 7.60 -32.87
CA ALA A 272 -21.28 6.92 -33.46
C ALA A 272 -20.98 5.47 -33.88
N CYS A 273 -19.74 5.13 -34.27
CA CYS A 273 -19.35 3.73 -34.51
C CYS A 273 -19.49 2.91 -33.21
N VAL A 274 -19.02 3.44 -32.09
CA VAL A 274 -19.10 2.77 -30.78
C VAL A 274 -20.56 2.58 -30.35
N MET A 275 -21.39 3.63 -30.47
CA MET A 275 -22.82 3.54 -30.17
C MET A 275 -23.53 2.50 -31.04
N LEU A 276 -23.24 2.47 -32.35
CA LEU A 276 -23.83 1.49 -33.27
C LEU A 276 -23.37 0.06 -33.00
N ALA A 277 -22.14 -0.14 -32.53
CA ALA A 277 -21.61 -1.46 -32.18
C ALA A 277 -22.25 -2.01 -30.89
N LEU A 278 -22.58 -1.14 -29.92
CA LEU A 278 -22.99 -1.53 -28.57
C LEU A 278 -24.48 -1.36 -28.25
N VAL A 279 -25.26 -0.81 -29.18
CA VAL A 279 -26.73 -0.82 -29.12
C VAL A 279 -27.25 -1.75 -30.22
N ASP A 280 -27.68 -2.96 -29.85
CA ASP A 280 -27.86 -4.06 -30.82
C ASP A 280 -28.79 -3.69 -31.98
N ASN A 281 -29.95 -3.09 -31.68
CA ASN A 281 -30.97 -2.74 -32.68
C ASN A 281 -30.92 -1.28 -33.18
N LEU A 282 -29.86 -0.53 -32.88
CA LEU A 282 -29.69 0.83 -33.38
C LEU A 282 -29.29 0.81 -34.85
N GLY A 283 -30.01 1.57 -35.69
CA GLY A 283 -29.75 1.64 -37.13
C GLY A 283 -28.95 2.86 -37.56
N SER A 284 -29.07 3.99 -36.86
CA SER A 284 -28.26 5.18 -37.10
C SER A 284 -28.02 6.02 -35.84
N VAL A 285 -27.00 6.87 -35.93
CA VAL A 285 -26.72 7.93 -34.96
C VAL A 285 -26.68 9.26 -35.70
N SER A 286 -27.36 10.25 -35.16
CA SER A 286 -27.47 11.59 -35.73
C SER A 286 -26.94 12.65 -34.77
N TRP A 287 -26.26 13.66 -35.29
CA TRP A 287 -25.68 14.76 -34.54
C TRP A 287 -26.25 16.08 -35.05
N GLY A 288 -27.01 16.79 -34.23
CA GLY A 288 -27.42 18.17 -34.47
C GLY A 288 -26.48 19.15 -33.76
N TYR A 289 -25.88 20.08 -34.49
CA TYR A 289 -24.95 21.07 -33.91
C TYR A 289 -25.12 22.45 -34.55
N MET A 290 -24.88 23.50 -33.78
CA MET A 290 -25.04 24.89 -34.22
C MET A 290 -23.75 25.45 -34.85
N MET A 291 -23.90 26.20 -35.93
CA MET A 291 -22.83 27.03 -36.50
C MET A 291 -22.69 28.36 -35.76
N THR A 292 -21.50 28.94 -35.75
CA THR A 292 -21.33 30.32 -35.26
C THR A 292 -21.99 31.34 -36.18
N ALA A 293 -22.23 32.55 -35.68
CA ALA A 293 -22.88 33.64 -36.41
C ALA A 293 -22.13 34.07 -37.69
N GLU A 294 -20.83 33.76 -37.81
CA GLU A 294 -20.04 34.00 -39.02
C GLU A 294 -20.31 32.94 -40.13
N ASP A 295 -20.81 31.76 -39.77
CA ASP A 295 -20.94 30.58 -40.63
C ASP A 295 -22.42 30.22 -40.92
N ASN A 296 -23.28 31.24 -41.11
CA ASN A 296 -24.72 31.14 -41.42
C ASN A 296 -25.71 30.85 -40.26
N ASN A 297 -25.28 30.77 -38.99
CA ASN A 297 -26.19 30.67 -37.83
C ASN A 297 -27.21 29.50 -37.92
N GLY A 298 -26.91 28.48 -38.72
CA GLY A 298 -27.78 27.34 -39.00
C GLY A 298 -27.48 26.15 -38.08
N VAL A 299 -28.49 25.29 -37.90
CA VAL A 299 -28.30 23.96 -37.33
C VAL A 299 -27.92 23.02 -38.48
N GLU A 300 -26.74 22.40 -38.37
CA GLU A 300 -26.33 21.32 -39.26
C GLU A 300 -26.59 19.97 -38.61
N THR A 301 -26.72 18.94 -39.45
CA THR A 301 -26.89 17.57 -39.02
C THR A 301 -25.86 16.67 -39.70
N LEU A 302 -25.17 15.84 -38.91
CA LEU A 302 -24.33 14.75 -39.39
C LEU A 302 -25.01 13.44 -38.98
N GLN A 303 -25.28 12.55 -39.91
CA GLN A 303 -25.83 11.23 -39.63
C GLN A 303 -24.83 10.15 -40.06
N MET A 304 -24.80 9.05 -39.32
CA MET A 304 -24.11 7.84 -39.71
C MET A 304 -24.99 6.62 -39.46
N THR A 305 -25.19 5.84 -40.51
CA THR A 305 -25.91 4.56 -40.49
C THR A 305 -25.00 3.40 -40.08
N ALA A 306 -25.58 2.27 -39.69
CA ALA A 306 -24.84 1.04 -39.41
C ALA A 306 -24.03 0.56 -40.63
N GLU A 307 -24.56 0.72 -41.84
CA GLU A 307 -23.85 0.40 -43.08
C GLU A 307 -22.64 1.31 -43.32
N GLU A 308 -22.79 2.62 -43.11
CA GLU A 308 -21.70 3.59 -43.23
C GLU A 308 -20.63 3.37 -42.16
N ALA A 309 -21.02 3.09 -40.92
CA ALA A 309 -20.10 2.75 -39.84
C ALA A 309 -19.32 1.46 -40.15
N SER A 310 -20.00 0.45 -40.71
CA SER A 310 -19.35 -0.78 -41.14
C SER A 310 -18.33 -0.54 -42.26
N ALA A 311 -18.64 0.36 -43.20
CA ALA A 311 -17.70 0.75 -44.25
C ALA A 311 -16.52 1.57 -43.68
N TYR A 312 -16.76 2.41 -42.67
CA TYR A 312 -15.75 3.22 -42.01
C TYR A 312 -14.74 2.37 -41.21
N VAL A 313 -15.22 1.38 -40.45
CA VAL A 313 -14.38 0.44 -39.69
C VAL A 313 -13.80 -0.68 -40.59
N GLY A 314 -14.47 -1.02 -41.69
CA GLY A 314 -14.04 -2.08 -42.61
C GLY A 314 -14.47 -3.49 -42.21
N LYS A 315 -15.28 -3.63 -41.15
CA LYS A 315 -15.96 -4.86 -40.72
C LYS A 315 -17.39 -4.54 -40.29
N ASN A 316 -18.26 -5.54 -40.18
CA ASN A 316 -19.64 -5.33 -39.74
C ASN A 316 -19.65 -4.71 -38.33
N ILE A 317 -20.25 -3.52 -38.20
CA ILE A 317 -20.19 -2.75 -36.96
C ILE A 317 -20.80 -3.50 -35.76
N LYS A 318 -21.81 -4.35 -35.99
CA LYS A 318 -22.45 -5.13 -34.92
C LYS A 318 -21.55 -6.26 -34.41
N THR A 319 -20.73 -6.84 -35.29
CA THR A 319 -19.76 -7.88 -34.89
C THR A 319 -18.65 -7.33 -34.00
N CYS A 320 -18.37 -6.03 -34.07
CA CYS A 320 -17.42 -5.37 -33.17
C CYS A 320 -17.90 -5.36 -31.71
N GLY A 321 -19.21 -5.49 -31.45
CA GLY A 321 -19.76 -5.53 -30.09
C GLY A 321 -20.01 -6.95 -29.55
N GLU A 322 -19.58 -8.00 -30.24
CA GLU A 322 -19.87 -9.40 -29.85
C GLU A 322 -18.96 -9.96 -28.76
N SER A 323 -17.73 -9.42 -28.62
CA SER A 323 -16.80 -9.76 -27.53
C SER A 323 -15.96 -8.55 -27.12
N PRO A 324 -15.42 -8.51 -25.89
CA PRO A 324 -14.50 -7.45 -25.46
C PRO A 324 -13.30 -7.32 -26.40
N LYS A 325 -12.73 -8.43 -26.86
CA LYS A 325 -11.64 -8.40 -27.84
C LYS A 325 -12.03 -7.71 -29.15
N ALA A 326 -13.16 -8.11 -29.75
CA ALA A 326 -13.61 -7.53 -31.02
C ALA A 326 -13.90 -6.02 -30.89
N LEU A 327 -14.40 -5.61 -29.72
CA LEU A 327 -14.64 -4.21 -29.38
C LEU A 327 -13.32 -3.45 -29.25
N GLN A 328 -12.35 -4.03 -28.55
CA GLN A 328 -11.05 -3.39 -28.38
C GLN A 328 -10.35 -3.15 -29.71
N GLU A 329 -10.29 -4.14 -30.59
CA GLU A 329 -9.70 -3.97 -31.93
C GLU A 329 -10.30 -2.76 -32.67
N MET A 330 -11.63 -2.58 -32.56
CA MET A 330 -12.31 -1.44 -33.14
C MET A 330 -11.94 -0.14 -32.42
N LEU A 331 -11.91 -0.13 -31.09
CA LEU A 331 -11.55 1.06 -30.31
C LEU A 331 -10.10 1.52 -30.55
N THR A 332 -9.16 0.58 -30.70
CA THR A 332 -7.77 0.87 -31.10
C THR A 332 -7.72 1.45 -32.51
N GLN A 333 -8.45 0.86 -33.47
CA GLN A 333 -8.54 1.39 -34.84
C GLN A 333 -9.13 2.81 -34.90
N LEU A 334 -10.06 3.12 -33.99
CA LEU A 334 -10.71 4.41 -33.89
C LEU A 334 -9.92 5.42 -33.03
N ASP A 335 -8.72 5.08 -32.57
CA ASP A 335 -7.87 5.88 -31.68
C ASP A 335 -8.54 6.25 -30.33
N PHE A 336 -9.50 5.46 -29.84
CA PHE A 336 -10.01 5.59 -28.45
C PHE A 336 -9.04 5.00 -27.43
N ILE A 337 -8.28 4.00 -27.87
CA ILE A 337 -7.24 3.36 -27.10
C ILE A 337 -5.97 3.59 -27.90
N THR A 338 -5.11 4.48 -27.43
CA THR A 338 -3.73 4.49 -27.90
C THR A 338 -3.05 3.26 -27.31
N ASP A 339 -2.19 2.58 -28.08
CA ASP A 339 -1.45 1.39 -27.64
C ASP A 339 -0.65 1.60 -26.33
N ASP A 340 -0.54 2.85 -25.86
CA ASP A 340 -0.02 3.24 -24.55
C ASP A 340 -0.82 2.69 -23.35
N GLY A 341 -2.02 2.17 -23.58
CA GLY A 341 -2.89 1.55 -22.57
C GLY A 341 -2.54 0.09 -22.21
N PHE A 342 -1.65 -0.55 -22.98
CA PHE A 342 -1.14 -1.90 -22.70
C PHE A 342 0.37 -1.89 -22.77
N TYR A 343 1.03 -2.07 -21.63
CA TYR A 343 2.49 -2.11 -21.59
C TYR A 343 3.07 -3.37 -22.28
N VAL A 344 3.19 -3.32 -23.62
CA VAL A 344 4.40 -3.72 -24.34
C VAL A 344 5.09 -2.41 -24.72
N ILE A 345 6.14 -2.03 -23.97
CA ILE A 345 6.89 -0.80 -24.26
C ILE A 345 7.78 -1.04 -25.47
N SER A 346 7.28 -0.69 -26.66
CA SER A 346 8.12 -0.30 -27.78
C SER A 346 7.78 1.14 -28.19
N GLY A 347 8.59 2.06 -27.69
CA GLY A 347 8.98 3.28 -28.42
C GLY A 347 7.91 4.35 -28.66
N THR A 348 8.13 5.49 -27.97
CA THR A 348 7.82 6.85 -28.41
C THR A 348 6.34 7.21 -28.62
N GLU A 349 5.64 7.56 -27.54
CA GLU A 349 4.73 8.70 -27.50
C GLU A 349 4.38 9.09 -26.05
N ARG A 350 3.80 10.29 -25.89
CA ARG A 350 3.74 11.10 -24.66
C ARG A 350 2.67 10.55 -23.70
N ASP A 351 3.03 10.32 -22.43
CA ASP A 351 2.12 9.74 -21.42
C ASP A 351 1.02 10.74 -21.00
N GLU A 352 -0.25 10.40 -21.28
CA GLU A 352 -1.43 11.19 -20.91
C GLU A 352 -1.66 11.26 -19.38
N ASN A 353 -0.96 10.46 -18.59
CA ASN A 353 -1.05 10.45 -17.12
C ASN A 353 -0.13 11.45 -16.42
N TYR A 354 0.48 12.41 -17.15
CA TYR A 354 1.44 13.36 -16.57
C TYR A 354 2.63 12.67 -15.86
N ASN A 355 3.06 11.49 -16.31
CA ASN A 355 4.30 10.88 -15.83
C ASN A 355 5.45 11.25 -16.77
N PHE A 356 6.67 11.37 -16.24
CA PHE A 356 7.84 11.26 -17.10
C PHE A 356 8.46 9.87 -16.93
N LYS A 357 9.04 9.34 -18.00
CA LYS A 357 9.59 7.98 -18.04
C LYS A 357 11.09 8.04 -18.27
N VAL A 358 11.84 7.21 -17.56
CA VAL A 358 13.26 6.98 -17.78
C VAL A 358 13.44 5.54 -18.23
N VAL A 359 13.91 5.33 -19.44
CA VAL A 359 14.23 4.02 -19.99
C VAL A 359 15.73 3.83 -19.99
N ILE A 360 16.20 2.76 -19.35
CA ILE A 360 17.61 2.38 -19.32
C ILE A 360 17.76 1.07 -20.08
N TYR A 361 18.35 1.12 -21.27
CA TYR A 361 18.72 -0.05 -22.06
C TYR A 361 19.99 -0.67 -21.47
N HIS A 362 20.01 -1.99 -21.29
CA HIS A 362 21.18 -2.70 -20.81
C HIS A 362 21.94 -3.29 -22.00
N SER A 363 23.21 -2.92 -22.17
CA SER A 363 24.03 -3.52 -23.21
C SER A 363 24.37 -4.99 -22.86
N GLN A 364 24.70 -5.80 -23.87
CA GLN A 364 25.01 -7.23 -23.67
C GLN A 364 26.20 -7.51 -22.74
N GLN A 365 27.03 -6.49 -22.45
CA GLN A 365 28.20 -6.61 -21.59
C GLN A 365 27.90 -6.33 -20.12
N VAL A 366 26.70 -5.81 -19.83
CA VAL A 366 26.24 -5.53 -18.47
C VAL A 366 25.92 -6.85 -17.78
N ASP A 367 26.56 -7.09 -16.65
CA ASP A 367 26.27 -8.21 -15.75
C ASP A 367 25.86 -7.63 -14.40
N MET A 368 24.59 -7.78 -14.03
CA MET A 368 24.02 -7.22 -12.82
C MET A 368 22.93 -8.11 -12.22
N ASP A 369 22.69 -7.97 -10.91
CA ASP A 369 21.54 -8.57 -10.22
C ASP A 369 20.64 -7.51 -9.57
N GLY A 370 20.96 -6.22 -9.71
CA GLY A 370 20.11 -5.13 -9.24
C GLY A 370 20.47 -3.76 -9.80
N LEU A 371 19.49 -2.85 -9.75
CA LEU A 371 19.59 -1.48 -10.26
C LEU A 371 18.84 -0.54 -9.31
N ASP A 372 19.50 0.53 -8.87
CA ASP A 372 18.92 1.60 -8.07
C ASP A 372 18.91 2.88 -8.90
N CYS A 373 17.77 3.54 -8.99
CA CYS A 373 17.57 4.80 -9.68
C CYS A 373 16.92 5.80 -8.73
N GLY A 374 17.68 6.81 -8.31
CA GLY A 374 17.25 7.88 -7.42
C GLY A 374 16.98 9.18 -8.15
N PHE A 375 15.93 9.88 -7.76
CA PHE A 375 15.56 11.20 -8.26
C PHE A 375 15.72 12.26 -7.16
N GLY A 376 16.49 13.31 -7.44
CA GLY A 376 16.86 14.34 -6.47
C GLY A 376 16.79 15.76 -7.05
N PHE A 377 17.30 16.72 -6.29
CA PHE A 377 17.52 18.11 -6.75
C PHE A 377 18.96 18.51 -6.41
N GLU A 378 19.65 19.22 -7.29
CA GLU A 378 21.03 19.71 -7.05
C GLU A 378 21.19 20.50 -5.74
N SER A 379 20.13 21.20 -5.31
CA SER A 379 20.15 22.08 -4.14
C SER A 379 19.88 21.39 -2.79
N ARG A 380 19.57 20.09 -2.78
CA ARG A 380 19.28 19.30 -1.56
C ARG A 380 20.15 18.05 -1.53
N VAL A 381 20.83 17.82 -0.42
CA VAL A 381 21.51 16.55 -0.15
C VAL A 381 20.44 15.50 0.17
N GLY A 382 20.11 14.65 -0.80
CA GLY A 382 19.23 13.50 -0.61
C GLY A 382 18.30 13.19 -1.79
N THR A 383 18.14 11.90 -2.08
CA THR A 383 17.15 11.34 -3.00
C THR A 383 15.73 11.60 -2.50
N VAL A 384 14.88 12.18 -3.34
CA VAL A 384 13.48 12.50 -3.03
C VAL A 384 12.56 11.32 -3.34
N CYS A 385 12.89 10.52 -4.35
CA CYS A 385 12.23 9.25 -4.68
C CYS A 385 13.25 8.29 -5.30
N SER A 386 13.21 6.98 -4.99
CA SER A 386 14.06 5.98 -5.64
C SER A 386 13.27 4.76 -6.11
N SER A 387 13.84 4.03 -7.07
CA SER A 387 13.36 2.72 -7.51
C SER A 387 14.53 1.75 -7.47
N VAL A 388 14.44 0.75 -6.59
CA VAL A 388 15.43 -0.32 -6.48
C VAL A 388 14.83 -1.61 -7.00
N MET A 389 15.54 -2.26 -7.91
CA MET A 389 15.13 -3.49 -8.58
C MET A 389 16.18 -4.57 -8.38
N TYR A 390 15.73 -5.82 -8.32
CA TYR A 390 16.58 -7.00 -8.19
C TYR A 390 16.12 -8.08 -9.17
N TRP A 391 17.06 -8.84 -9.70
CA TRP A 391 16.82 -9.94 -10.63
C TRP A 391 17.55 -11.20 -10.17
N GLU A 392 17.08 -12.36 -10.62
CA GLU A 392 17.88 -13.58 -10.51
C GLU A 392 19.11 -13.47 -11.41
N LYS A 393 20.20 -14.15 -11.02
CA LYS A 393 21.51 -14.01 -11.67
C LYS A 393 21.42 -14.36 -13.16
N GLY A 394 21.67 -13.36 -14.01
CA GLY A 394 21.64 -13.50 -15.47
C GLY A 394 20.25 -13.38 -16.12
N ASP A 395 19.23 -12.99 -15.36
CA ASP A 395 17.84 -12.85 -15.82
C ASP A 395 17.33 -11.40 -15.79
N HIS A 396 18.24 -10.42 -15.87
CA HIS A 396 17.83 -9.02 -15.99
C HIS A 396 17.25 -8.74 -17.39
N PRO A 397 16.23 -7.87 -17.51
CA PRO A 397 15.63 -7.54 -18.81
C PRO A 397 16.61 -6.78 -19.71
N GLU A 398 16.33 -6.69 -21.01
CA GLU A 398 17.13 -5.89 -21.96
C GLU A 398 16.98 -4.37 -21.73
N GLN A 399 15.91 -3.96 -21.06
CA GLN A 399 15.66 -2.58 -20.67
C GLN A 399 14.91 -2.52 -19.35
N THR A 400 15.16 -1.46 -18.59
CA THR A 400 14.38 -1.09 -17.42
C THR A 400 13.62 0.19 -17.69
N VAL A 401 12.34 0.24 -17.33
CA VAL A 401 11.51 1.43 -17.48
C VAL A 401 11.08 1.91 -16.10
N ILE A 402 11.49 3.12 -15.76
CA ILE A 402 11.15 3.79 -14.52
C ILE A 402 10.11 4.85 -14.84
N THR A 403 8.90 4.64 -14.34
CA THR A 403 7.83 5.62 -14.47
C THR A 403 7.82 6.51 -13.23
N VAL A 404 8.04 7.81 -13.43
CA VAL A 404 8.03 8.80 -12.37
C VAL A 404 6.74 9.60 -12.44
N SER A 405 5.80 9.17 -11.62
CA SER A 405 4.49 9.76 -11.50
C SER A 405 4.46 10.91 -10.48
N PRO A 406 3.54 11.89 -10.60
CA PRO A 406 3.48 13.03 -9.70
C PRO A 406 3.25 12.69 -8.21
N ASP A 407 2.61 11.55 -7.94
CA ASP A 407 2.31 11.03 -6.60
C ASP A 407 3.52 10.36 -5.91
N ARG A 408 4.61 10.09 -6.63
CA ARG A 408 5.88 9.62 -6.05
C ARG A 408 6.59 10.69 -5.21
N PHE A 409 6.12 11.94 -5.29
CA PHE A 409 6.63 13.05 -4.52
C PHE A 409 5.65 13.41 -3.39
N ASN A 410 6.16 13.87 -2.25
CA ASN A 410 5.34 14.31 -1.10
C ASN A 410 4.32 15.43 -1.44
N ARG A 411 4.48 16.06 -2.61
CA ARG A 411 3.53 16.96 -3.26
C ARG A 411 3.77 16.93 -4.76
N THR A 412 2.74 17.24 -5.54
CA THR A 412 2.89 17.49 -6.98
C THR A 412 3.93 18.59 -7.21
N LEU A 413 4.93 18.29 -8.04
CA LEU A 413 5.95 19.24 -8.48
C LEU A 413 5.42 20.05 -9.66
N THR A 414 5.84 21.31 -9.79
CA THR A 414 5.56 22.09 -11.00
C THR A 414 6.50 21.71 -12.14
N ASP A 415 6.15 21.99 -13.41
CA ASP A 415 7.05 21.73 -14.55
C ASP A 415 8.44 22.38 -14.38
N GLU A 416 8.50 23.54 -13.71
CA GLU A 416 9.77 24.22 -13.42
C GLU A 416 10.61 23.43 -12.39
N GLU A 417 9.96 22.80 -11.42
CA GLU A 417 10.62 21.94 -10.43
C GLU A 417 11.05 20.62 -11.06
N VAL A 418 10.21 19.99 -11.88
CA VAL A 418 10.55 18.77 -12.64
C VAL A 418 11.76 19.00 -13.54
N SER A 419 11.87 20.19 -14.15
CA SER A 419 13.03 20.54 -15.00
C SER A 419 14.37 20.63 -14.25
N LYS A 420 14.33 20.66 -12.91
CA LYS A 420 15.48 20.72 -12.01
C LYS A 420 15.76 19.38 -11.32
N LEU A 421 15.04 18.32 -11.67
CA LEU A 421 15.32 16.98 -11.16
C LEU A 421 16.65 16.45 -11.67
N THR A 422 17.31 15.69 -10.80
CA THR A 422 18.53 14.96 -11.11
C THR A 422 18.30 13.45 -10.95
N LEU A 423 19.03 12.65 -11.72
CA LEU A 423 19.04 11.20 -11.67
C LEU A 423 20.37 10.69 -11.13
N SER A 424 20.32 9.81 -10.13
CA SER A 424 21.45 9.00 -9.70
C SER A 424 21.19 7.54 -10.02
N VAL A 425 22.16 6.84 -10.57
CA VAL A 425 22.05 5.42 -10.93
C VAL A 425 23.17 4.64 -10.28
N SER A 426 22.81 3.54 -9.62
CA SER A 426 23.75 2.55 -9.09
C SER A 426 23.37 1.16 -9.57
N VAL A 427 24.36 0.33 -9.85
CA VAL A 427 24.20 -1.04 -10.32
C VAL A 427 24.73 -1.98 -9.26
N ARG A 428 24.01 -3.07 -8.99
CA ARG A 428 24.49 -4.16 -8.15
C ARG A 428 25.00 -5.27 -9.04
N ASP A 429 26.28 -5.59 -8.92
CA ASP A 429 26.87 -6.68 -9.68
C ASP A 429 26.41 -8.05 -9.15
N ILE A 430 26.71 -9.12 -9.90
CA ILE A 430 26.38 -10.50 -9.52
C ILE A 430 27.14 -11.04 -8.29
N SER A 431 28.11 -10.30 -7.77
CA SER A 431 28.78 -10.59 -6.49
C SER A 431 28.03 -9.97 -5.31
N GLY A 432 27.10 -9.05 -5.61
CA GLY A 432 26.25 -8.35 -4.67
C GLY A 432 26.78 -6.99 -4.24
N GLU A 433 27.85 -6.48 -4.87
CA GLU A 433 28.46 -5.17 -4.60
C GLU A 433 27.78 -4.08 -5.43
N TRP A 434 27.58 -2.90 -4.82
CA TRP A 434 26.96 -1.75 -5.47
C TRP A 434 28.03 -0.82 -6.06
N HIS A 435 27.87 -0.51 -7.34
CA HIS A 435 28.71 0.39 -8.11
C HIS A 435 27.90 1.62 -8.52
N GLU A 436 28.39 2.80 -8.20
CA GLU A 436 27.78 4.06 -8.62
C GLU A 436 28.10 4.30 -10.11
N VAL A 437 27.06 4.56 -10.91
CA VAL A 437 27.17 4.81 -12.35
C VAL A 437 27.12 6.30 -12.65
N CYS A 438 26.21 7.02 -11.99
CA CYS A 438 26.15 8.48 -12.05
C CYS A 438 25.56 9.05 -10.76
N GLU A 439 26.07 10.22 -10.37
CA GLU A 439 25.56 11.01 -9.25
C GLU A 439 24.92 12.30 -9.78
N ALA A 440 23.63 12.47 -9.51
CA ALA A 440 22.89 13.71 -9.77
C ALA A 440 22.95 14.25 -11.22
N LEU A 441 22.80 13.37 -12.22
CA LEU A 441 22.68 13.74 -13.63
C LEU A 441 21.44 14.64 -13.88
N PRO A 442 21.58 15.89 -14.35
CA PRO A 442 20.44 16.76 -14.61
C PRO A 442 19.54 16.23 -15.73
N LEU A 443 18.24 16.15 -15.48
CA LEU A 443 17.28 15.58 -16.45
C LEU A 443 16.67 16.62 -17.40
N HIS A 444 16.59 17.89 -17.00
CA HIS A 444 15.97 18.98 -17.77
C HIS A 444 14.59 18.64 -18.37
N THR A 445 13.79 17.86 -17.64
CA THR A 445 12.59 17.20 -18.14
C THR A 445 11.29 17.86 -17.67
N LYS A 446 10.16 17.47 -18.26
CA LYS A 446 8.80 17.80 -17.84
C LYS A 446 7.97 16.53 -17.79
N TYR A 447 6.84 16.58 -17.07
CA TYR A 447 5.86 15.51 -17.12
C TYR A 447 5.39 15.26 -18.57
N GLY A 448 5.28 13.98 -18.95
CA GLY A 448 5.03 13.53 -20.32
C GLY A 448 6.30 13.22 -21.13
N ASP A 449 7.49 13.58 -20.65
CA ASP A 449 8.73 13.30 -21.37
C ASP A 449 9.20 11.84 -21.20
N LEU A 450 9.91 11.35 -22.22
CA LEU A 450 10.54 10.04 -22.24
C LEU A 450 12.06 10.22 -22.41
N LEU A 451 12.80 9.94 -21.35
CA LEU A 451 14.26 9.99 -21.33
C LEU A 451 14.81 8.60 -21.58
N LYS A 452 15.80 8.48 -22.46
CA LYS A 452 16.40 7.21 -22.86
C LYS A 452 17.88 7.24 -22.56
N TYR A 453 18.35 6.22 -21.87
CA TYR A 453 19.75 6.02 -21.55
C TYR A 453 20.17 4.60 -21.93
N THR A 454 21.44 4.43 -22.22
CA THR A 454 22.08 3.13 -22.37
C THR A 454 23.09 2.95 -21.25
N LEU A 455 22.91 1.88 -20.48
CA LEU A 455 23.85 1.41 -19.49
C LEU A 455 24.83 0.43 -20.16
N GLU A 456 26.11 0.70 -19.99
CA GLU A 456 27.20 -0.09 -20.54
C GLU A 456 28.25 -0.39 -19.48
N GLY A 457 29.06 -1.42 -19.71
CA GLY A 457 30.17 -1.80 -18.84
C GLY A 457 29.83 -2.92 -17.87
N ASN A 458 30.78 -3.25 -17.01
CA ASN A 458 30.72 -4.39 -16.07
C ASN A 458 31.51 -4.07 -14.80
N SER A 459 31.56 -5.01 -13.85
CA SER A 459 32.28 -4.83 -12.58
C SER A 459 33.81 -4.68 -12.72
N GLU A 460 34.41 -5.11 -13.84
CA GLU A 460 35.87 -5.00 -14.08
C GLU A 460 36.25 -3.68 -14.76
N ASP A 461 35.49 -3.26 -15.77
CA ASP A 461 35.75 -2.08 -16.59
C ASP A 461 35.05 -0.80 -16.07
N GLY A 462 34.13 -0.98 -15.10
CA GLY A 462 33.24 0.06 -14.59
C GLY A 462 31.97 0.21 -15.41
N TYR A 463 30.89 0.66 -14.77
CA TYR A 463 29.62 0.95 -15.42
C TYR A 463 29.57 2.40 -15.90
N SER A 464 28.87 2.66 -17.00
CA SER A 464 28.63 4.01 -17.52
C SER A 464 27.22 4.17 -18.07
N LEU A 465 26.65 5.36 -17.93
CA LEU A 465 25.33 5.71 -18.43
C LEU A 465 25.47 6.76 -19.54
N LYS A 466 24.90 6.48 -20.72
CA LYS A 466 24.91 7.40 -21.87
C LYS A 466 23.48 7.79 -22.23
N GLU A 467 23.23 9.07 -22.44
CA GLU A 467 21.96 9.56 -22.98
C GLU A 467 21.86 9.23 -24.48
N ASN A 468 20.68 8.79 -24.93
CA ASN A 468 20.43 8.33 -26.31
C ASN A 468 19.88 9.43 -27.23
#